data_AF-A0A1G2ZEB4-F1
#
_entry.id   AF-A0A1G2ZEB4-F1
#
_cell.length_a   1.000
_cell.length_b   1.000
_cell.length_c   1.000
_cell.angle_alpha   90.00
_cell.angle_beta   90.00
_cell.angle_gamma   90.00
#
_symmetry.space_group_name_H-M   'P 1'
#
loop_
_entity.id
_entity.type
_entity.pdbx_description
1 polymer ?
#
loop_
_entity_poly.entity_id
_entity_poly.type
_entity_poly.pdbx_seq_one_letter_code
_entity_poly.pdbx_strand_id
1 'polypeptide(L)'
;MTAAKSQPARKLRGQLLEFVREKAQQVREGERLPGSSEVLESIIGRFKGVAGERGQHGLTGIVLSIGALVGHVTIETVQAALTEVTNHDVWNWCQSHLGPTVQSLRRRITLGLGSEQKRQPLLAGGS
;
A
#
# COMPACT_ATOMS: atom_id res chain seq x y z
N MET A 1 -3.69 32.59 -24.73
CA MET A 1 -3.92 31.24 -25.30
C MET A 1 -3.42 31.24 -26.75
N THR A 2 -2.18 30.84 -26.98
CA THR A 2 -1.58 30.79 -28.33
C THR A 2 -2.17 29.60 -29.09
N ALA A 3 -2.88 29.89 -30.18
CA ALA A 3 -3.46 28.86 -31.04
C ALA A 3 -2.37 27.90 -31.53
N ALA A 4 -2.60 26.59 -31.35
CA ALA A 4 -1.78 25.53 -31.92
C ALA A 4 -1.67 25.73 -33.44
N LYS A 5 -0.48 26.12 -33.92
CA LYS A 5 -0.25 26.58 -35.30
C LYS A 5 -0.25 25.45 -36.34
N SER A 6 -0.08 24.19 -35.94
CA SER A 6 0.00 23.04 -36.84
C SER A 6 -1.18 22.08 -36.70
N GLN A 7 -1.56 21.43 -37.80
CA GLN A 7 -2.63 20.43 -37.82
C GLN A 7 -2.40 19.27 -36.82
N PRO A 8 -1.17 18.73 -36.66
CA PRO A 8 -0.89 17.73 -35.63
C PRO A 8 -1.15 18.25 -34.21
N ALA A 9 -0.77 19.48 -33.89
CA ALA A 9 -0.98 20.06 -32.57
C ALA A 9 -2.46 20.26 -32.25
N ARG A 10 -3.29 20.61 -33.24
CA ARG A 10 -4.76 20.69 -33.09
C ARG A 10 -5.39 19.31 -32.84
N LYS A 11 -4.92 18.27 -33.53
CA LYS A 11 -5.38 16.89 -33.34
C LYS A 11 -5.02 16.37 -31.94
N LEU A 12 -3.76 16.55 -31.53
CA LEU A 12 -3.29 16.15 -30.20
C LEU A 12 -4.08 16.85 -29.09
N ARG A 13 -4.33 18.16 -29.23
CA ARG A 13 -5.19 18.90 -28.29
C ARG A 13 -6.58 18.30 -28.19
N GLY A 14 -7.20 17.93 -29.32
CA GLY A 14 -8.50 17.27 -29.33
C GLY A 14 -8.49 15.94 -28.57
N GLN A 15 -7.47 15.11 -28.81
CA GLN A 15 -7.31 13.82 -28.13
C GLN A 15 -7.09 13.98 -26.62
N LEU A 16 -6.27 14.95 -26.20
CA LEU A 16 -6.04 15.22 -24.77
C LEU A 16 -7.30 15.71 -24.07
N LEU A 17 -8.09 16.58 -24.70
CA LEU A 17 -9.35 17.06 -24.13
C LEU A 17 -10.38 15.94 -24.00
N GLU A 18 -10.46 15.05 -25.00
CA GLU A 18 -11.36 13.90 -24.92
C GLU A 18 -10.94 12.92 -23.83
N PHE A 19 -9.64 12.60 -23.75
CA PHE A 19 -9.09 11.76 -22.70
C PHE A 19 -9.40 12.33 -21.30
N VAL A 20 -9.17 13.63 -21.08
CA VAL A 20 -9.47 14.28 -19.79
C VAL A 20 -10.96 14.22 -19.49
N ARG A 21 -11.83 14.41 -20.48
CA ARG A 21 -13.29 14.30 -20.31
C ARG A 21 -13.70 12.88 -19.89
N GLU A 22 -13.24 11.86 -20.60
CA GLU A 22 -13.53 10.45 -20.31
C GLU A 22 -13.07 10.04 -18.92
N LYS A 23 -11.89 10.52 -18.48
CA LYS A 23 -11.37 10.23 -17.14
C LYS A 23 -12.09 11.02 -16.05
N ALA A 24 -12.41 12.29 -16.29
CA ALA A 24 -13.12 13.13 -15.32
C ALA A 24 -14.53 12.61 -15.03
N GLN A 25 -15.21 11.97 -15.99
CA GLN A 25 -16.54 11.35 -15.79
C GLN A 25 -16.53 10.19 -14.78
N GLN A 26 -15.37 9.60 -14.49
CA GLN A 26 -15.23 8.51 -13.52
C GLN A 26 -15.06 9.03 -12.09
N VAL A 27 -14.88 10.34 -11.92
CA VAL A 27 -14.60 11.00 -10.65
C VAL A 27 -15.90 11.49 -10.04
N ARG A 28 -16.08 11.26 -8.73
CA ARG A 28 -17.27 11.74 -8.02
C ARG A 28 -17.18 13.25 -7.79
N GLU A 29 -18.33 13.90 -7.68
CA GLU A 29 -18.36 15.33 -7.36
C GLU A 29 -17.67 15.60 -6.01
N GLY A 30 -16.75 16.57 -5.99
CA GLY A 30 -15.96 16.92 -4.81
C GLY A 30 -14.82 15.97 -4.47
N GLU A 31 -14.62 14.87 -5.22
CA GLU A 31 -13.53 13.94 -4.99
C GLU A 31 -12.18 14.54 -5.39
N ARG A 32 -11.16 14.33 -4.55
CA ARG A 32 -9.78 14.75 -4.81
C ARG A 32 -8.93 13.53 -5.09
N LEU A 33 -8.38 13.46 -6.30
CA LEU A 33 -7.48 12.40 -6.73
C LEU A 33 -6.05 12.93 -6.94
N PRO A 34 -5.03 12.08 -6.78
CA PRO A 34 -3.67 12.41 -7.18
C PRO A 34 -3.62 12.76 -8.67
N GLY A 35 -3.00 13.91 -9.00
CA GLY A 35 -2.90 14.38 -10.39
C GLY A 35 -1.85 13.64 -11.23
N SER A 36 -1.02 12.80 -10.61
CA SER A 36 -0.01 11.97 -11.26
C SER A 36 0.47 10.84 -10.36
N SER A 37 1.15 9.84 -10.93
CA SER A 37 1.83 8.77 -10.20
C SER A 37 2.99 9.29 -9.35
N GLU A 38 3.66 10.38 -9.73
CA GLU A 38 4.78 10.92 -8.94
C GLU A 38 4.34 11.33 -7.51
N VAL A 39 3.07 11.71 -7.34
CA VAL A 39 2.49 12.00 -6.02
C VAL A 39 2.45 10.73 -5.16
N LEU A 40 2.05 9.60 -5.74
CA LEU A 40 2.03 8.31 -5.05
C LEU A 40 3.44 7.82 -4.72
N GLU A 41 4.38 7.98 -5.65
CA GLU A 41 5.78 7.63 -5.46
C GLU A 41 6.42 8.45 -4.32
N SER A 42 6.11 9.75 -4.26
CA SER A 42 6.54 10.63 -3.18
C SER A 42 5.99 10.19 -1.82
N ILE A 43 4.70 9.83 -1.76
CA ILE A 43 4.07 9.31 -0.53
C ILE A 43 4.74 8.02 -0.08
N ILE A 44 5.02 7.09 -1.00
CA ILE A 44 5.71 5.83 -0.70
C ILE A 44 7.14 6.10 -0.22
N GLY A 45 7.84 7.06 -0.84
CA GLY A 45 9.17 7.49 -0.41
C GLY A 45 9.17 8.00 1.04
N ARG A 46 8.23 8.90 1.37
CA ARG A 46 8.06 9.43 2.73
C ARG A 46 7.69 8.32 3.72
N PHE A 47 6.80 7.42 3.35
CA PHE A 47 6.42 6.26 4.16
C PHE A 47 7.62 5.38 4.47
N LYS A 48 8.46 5.04 3.48
CA LYS A 48 9.69 4.28 3.68
C LYS A 48 10.68 5.00 4.61
N GLY A 49 10.77 6.32 4.51
CA GLY A 49 11.57 7.14 5.43
C GLY A 49 11.11 6.99 6.89
N VAL A 50 9.79 7.05 7.14
CA VAL A 50 9.20 6.87 8.47
C VAL A 50 9.32 5.44 8.98
N ALA A 51 9.19 4.45 8.08
CA ALA A 51 9.35 3.04 8.40
C ALA A 51 10.78 2.68 8.88
N GLY A 52 11.77 3.50 8.52
CA GLY A 52 13.18 3.25 8.79
C GLY A 52 13.77 2.12 7.93
N GLU A 53 15.10 2.13 7.76
CA GLU A 53 15.80 1.11 6.95
C GLU A 53 15.78 -0.30 7.58
N ARG A 54 15.42 -0.43 8.86
CA ARG A 54 15.49 -1.68 9.61
C ARG A 54 14.12 -2.35 9.69
N GLY A 55 13.77 -3.07 8.62
CA GLY A 55 12.57 -3.91 8.49
C GLY A 55 12.49 -5.11 9.45
N GLN A 56 12.82 -4.95 10.73
CA GLN A 56 12.66 -6.00 11.75
C GLN A 56 11.19 -6.17 12.17
N HIS A 57 10.38 -5.11 12.06
CA HIS A 57 8.95 -5.12 12.36
C HIS A 57 8.24 -4.73 11.06
N GLY A 58 7.79 -5.73 10.29
CA GLY A 58 7.44 -5.58 8.87
C GLY A 58 6.64 -4.33 8.53
N LEU A 59 7.07 -3.64 7.45
CA LEU A 59 6.45 -2.47 6.82
C LEU A 59 4.91 -2.54 6.72
N THR A 60 4.35 -3.76 6.62
CA THR A 60 2.91 -4.02 6.56
C THR A 60 2.15 -3.51 7.79
N GLY A 61 2.73 -3.58 9.00
CA GLY A 61 2.02 -3.19 10.23
C GLY A 61 1.81 -1.67 10.39
N ILE A 62 2.63 -0.86 9.70
CA ILE A 62 2.59 0.60 9.79
C ILE A 62 1.96 1.25 8.55
N VAL A 63 1.35 0.48 7.64
CA VAL A 63 0.76 1.03 6.41
C VAL A 63 -0.31 2.09 6.70
N LEU A 64 -1.03 1.94 7.80
CA LEU A 64 -2.05 2.91 8.25
C LEU A 64 -1.47 4.29 8.58
N SER A 65 -0.16 4.36 8.88
CA SER A 65 0.55 5.63 9.11
C SER A 65 0.52 6.53 7.87
N ILE A 66 0.35 5.97 6.67
CA ILE A 66 0.22 6.77 5.44
C ILE A 66 -0.94 7.76 5.56
N GLY A 67 -2.05 7.37 6.19
CA GLY A 67 -3.19 8.26 6.44
C GLY A 67 -2.80 9.48 7.28
N ALA A 68 -1.96 9.30 8.30
CA ALA A 68 -1.43 10.41 9.10
C ALA A 68 -0.39 11.26 8.35
N LEU A 69 0.27 10.72 7.31
CA LEU A 69 1.23 11.47 6.50
C LEU A 69 0.58 12.39 5.48
N VAL A 70 -0.58 11.99 4.94
CA VAL A 70 -1.29 12.72 3.86
C VAL A 70 -2.52 13.47 4.37
N GLY A 71 -3.04 13.09 5.54
CA GLY A 71 -4.21 13.70 6.16
C GLY A 71 -3.91 15.04 6.82
N HIS A 72 -4.97 15.79 7.09
CA HIS A 72 -4.89 17.02 7.86
C HIS A 72 -4.88 16.68 9.36
N VAL A 73 -3.71 16.58 9.95
CA VAL A 73 -3.52 16.20 11.36
C VAL A 73 -3.61 17.45 12.25
N THR A 74 -4.65 17.54 13.06
CA THR A 74 -4.82 18.54 14.14
C THR A 74 -4.89 17.88 15.51
N ILE A 75 -4.75 18.67 16.58
CA ILE A 75 -4.89 18.19 17.96
C ILE A 75 -6.23 17.48 18.17
N GLU A 76 -7.31 18.06 17.65
CA GLU A 76 -8.67 17.53 17.76
C GLU A 76 -8.79 16.18 17.06
N THR A 77 -8.26 16.07 15.83
CA THR A 77 -8.30 14.81 15.08
C THR A 77 -7.48 13.71 15.76
N VAL A 78 -6.33 14.05 16.35
CA VAL A 78 -5.49 13.09 17.08
C VAL A 78 -6.18 12.64 18.37
N GLN A 79 -6.76 13.58 19.12
CA GLN A 79 -7.49 13.26 20.34
C GLN A 79 -8.71 12.38 20.06
N ALA A 80 -9.49 12.69 19.01
CA ALA A 80 -10.61 11.86 18.59
C ALA A 80 -10.13 10.45 18.21
N ALA A 81 -9.09 10.33 17.37
CA ALA A 81 -8.54 9.05 16.96
C ALA A 81 -8.05 8.21 18.14
N LEU A 82 -7.36 8.81 19.11
CA LEU A 82 -6.89 8.12 20.32
C LEU A 82 -8.02 7.69 21.26
N THR A 83 -9.18 8.37 21.20
CA THR A 83 -10.35 8.05 22.03
C THR A 83 -11.23 6.98 21.38
N GLU A 84 -11.36 7.03 20.05
CA GLU A 84 -12.29 6.19 19.28
C GLU A 84 -11.67 4.86 18.83
N VAL A 85 -10.37 4.84 18.56
CA VAL A 85 -9.70 3.68 17.94
C VAL A 85 -8.70 3.08 18.91
N THR A 86 -8.93 1.82 19.29
CA THR A 86 -8.00 1.09 20.15
C THR A 86 -6.90 0.41 19.34
N ASN A 87 -5.80 0.05 19.99
CA ASN A 87 -4.75 -0.78 19.38
C ASN A 87 -5.29 -2.13 18.87
N HIS A 88 -6.32 -2.68 19.51
CA HIS A 88 -6.95 -3.92 19.10
C HIS A 88 -7.71 -3.77 17.77
N ASP A 89 -8.39 -2.65 17.56
CA ASP A 89 -9.10 -2.35 16.31
C ASP A 89 -8.12 -2.24 15.14
N VAL A 90 -7.00 -1.55 15.36
CA VAL A 90 -5.90 -1.44 14.39
C VAL A 90 -5.35 -2.82 14.04
N TRP A 91 -5.10 -3.67 15.04
CA TRP A 91 -4.59 -5.02 14.82
C TRP A 91 -5.56 -5.89 14.01
N ASN A 92 -6.85 -5.86 14.37
CA ASN A 92 -7.89 -6.63 13.68
C ASN A 92 -8.07 -6.18 12.23
N TRP A 93 -7.99 -4.87 11.99
CA TRP A 93 -8.01 -4.33 10.63
C TRP A 93 -6.82 -4.86 9.82
N CYS A 94 -5.61 -4.81 10.37
CA CYS A 94 -4.42 -5.34 9.72
C CYS A 94 -4.52 -6.83 9.38
N GLN A 95 -5.03 -7.66 10.31
CA GLN A 95 -5.20 -9.10 10.06
C GLN A 95 -6.25 -9.41 8.98
N SER A 96 -7.35 -8.64 8.95
CA SER A 96 -8.44 -8.85 8.00
C SER A 96 -8.13 -8.35 6.59
N HIS A 97 -7.30 -7.31 6.44
CA HIS A 97 -7.08 -6.63 5.16
C HIS A 97 -5.70 -6.88 4.53
N LEU A 98 -4.65 -7.09 5.33
CA LEU A 98 -3.27 -7.12 4.80
C LEU A 98 -2.74 -8.53 4.50
N GLY A 99 -3.48 -9.57 4.90
CA GLY A 99 -3.10 -10.96 4.66
C GLY A 99 -1.76 -11.35 5.30
N PRO A 100 -1.31 -12.61 5.10
CA PRO A 100 -0.03 -13.06 5.61
C PRO A 100 1.12 -12.34 4.89
N THR A 101 2.06 -11.77 5.65
CA THR A 101 3.27 -11.18 5.07
C THR A 101 4.11 -12.23 4.36
N VAL A 102 4.87 -11.84 3.33
CA VAL A 102 5.77 -12.75 2.60
C VAL A 102 6.77 -13.43 3.54
N GLN A 103 7.25 -12.72 4.56
CA GLN A 103 8.12 -13.24 5.61
C GLN A 103 7.40 -14.28 6.49
N SER A 104 6.15 -14.02 6.86
CA SER A 104 5.30 -14.98 7.60
C SER A 104 5.05 -16.24 6.77
N LEU A 105 4.76 -16.08 5.47
CA LEU A 105 4.56 -17.19 4.54
C LEU A 105 5.84 -18.03 4.39
N ARG A 106 7.01 -17.39 4.19
CA ARG A 106 8.30 -18.07 4.14
C ARG A 106 8.58 -18.86 5.41
N ARG A 107 8.35 -18.26 6.59
CA ARG A 107 8.52 -18.93 7.88
C ARG A 107 7.61 -20.15 8.01
N ARG A 108 6.34 -20.04 7.60
CA ARG A 108 5.38 -21.18 7.62
C ARG A 108 5.83 -22.30 6.70
N ILE A 109 6.34 -21.97 5.51
CA ILE A 109 6.88 -22.96 4.56
C ILE A 109 8.12 -23.64 5.15
N THR A 110 9.09 -22.89 5.68
CA THR A 110 10.30 -23.47 6.30
C THR A 110 9.97 -24.35 7.50
N LEU A 111 9.02 -23.94 8.35
CA LEU A 111 8.56 -24.74 9.49
C LEU A 111 7.81 -26.01 9.04
N GLY A 112 6.99 -25.92 7.98
CA GLY A 112 6.27 -27.07 7.42
C GLY A 112 7.18 -28.10 6.73
N LEU A 113 8.24 -27.63 6.06
CA LEU A 113 9.27 -28.50 5.46
C LEU A 113 10.12 -29.22 6.53
N GLY A 114 10.38 -28.58 7.68
CA GLY A 114 11.10 -29.19 8.79
C GLY A 114 10.34 -30.31 9.52
N SER A 115 9.00 -30.29 9.50
CA SER A 115 8.17 -31.35 10.09
C SER A 115 8.07 -32.62 9.23
N GLU A 116 8.21 -32.53 7.91
CA GLU A 116 8.19 -33.69 7.00
C GLU A 116 9.52 -34.47 7.05
N GLN A 117 10.65 -33.78 7.23
CA GLN A 117 11.98 -34.42 7.22
C GLN A 117 12.29 -35.24 8.48
N LYS A 118 11.46 -35.15 9.53
CA LYS A 118 11.60 -35.94 10.77
C LYS A 118 10.88 -37.30 10.73
N ARG A 119 10.27 -37.70 9.60
CA ARG A 119 9.42 -38.92 9.48
C ARG A 119 10.04 -40.11 8.72
N GLN A 120 11.35 -40.16 8.49
CA GLN A 120 11.99 -41.40 8.03
C GLN A 120 13.25 -41.72 8.83
N PRO A 121 13.15 -42.59 9.86
CA PRO A 121 14.28 -43.42 10.22
C PRO A 121 14.42 -44.50 9.14
N LEU A 122 15.54 -44.44 8.40
CA LEU A 122 16.01 -45.53 7.55
C LEU A 122 16.12 -46.80 8.41
N LEU A 123 15.27 -47.79 8.12
CA LEU A 123 15.47 -49.16 8.60
C LEU A 123 16.70 -49.72 7.90
N ALA A 124 17.87 -49.48 8.49
CA ALA A 124 19.10 -50.17 8.18
C ALA A 124 19.45 -51.06 9.37
N GLY A 125 19.50 -52.37 9.14
CA GLY A 125 20.30 -53.30 9.93
C GLY A 125 19.55 -54.47 10.56
N GLY A 126 19.82 -55.66 10.03
CA GLY A 126 20.01 -56.85 10.86
C GLY A 126 19.06 -58.01 10.61
N SER A 127 19.45 -58.92 9.73
CA SER A 127 19.55 -60.36 10.00
C SER A 127 20.46 -61.01 8.95
#